data_AF-A0A381TE44-F1
#
_entry.id   AF-A0A381TE44-F1
#
_cell.length_a   1.000
_cell.length_b   1.000
_cell.length_c   1.000
_cell.angle_alpha   90.00
_cell.angle_beta   90.00
_cell.angle_gamma   90.00
#
_symmetry.space_group_name_H-M   'P 1'
#
loop_
_entity.id
_entity.type
_entity.pdbx_description
1 polymer ?
#
loop_
_entity_poly.entity_id
_entity_poly.type
_entity_poly.pdbx_seq_one_letter_code
_entity_poly.pdbx_strand_id
1 'polypeptide(L)'
;MRNIPTTKQLRNKYDPDGVLEAIEISFKENLEKLRSSLNHKDSPLLKYNRDLQISLLDSNEKKNEEIIDDVAATLKDTLYFMTLSKKDRTAVTQKMKVYHSDLVKNQLARIELLLDDSEIGSPKHGHDPTPKHKGMNQVFHILGMIKKDLELENDHWSNLSRSGYLTGFQNSMGEFFEMLKKLGMTQKDQITLVQRLFDDFEVDWNEGDRENIKLSLQQPALANYETTQRDIRQISSTFFSKSLSEDLVLDLIDHARIMKKRLRRF
;
A
#
# COMPACT_ATOMS: atom_id res chain seq x y z
N MET A 1 -8.33 -13.20 30.43
CA MET A 1 -7.66 -12.72 29.20
C MET A 1 -8.69 -12.00 28.34
N ARG A 2 -8.37 -10.82 27.79
CA ARG A 2 -9.24 -10.20 26.77
C ARG A 2 -9.34 -11.18 25.59
N ASN A 3 -10.53 -11.40 25.05
CA ASN A 3 -10.71 -12.27 23.89
C ASN A 3 -10.11 -11.57 22.65
N ILE A 4 -8.85 -11.87 22.30
CA ILE A 4 -8.18 -11.28 21.14
C ILE A 4 -8.63 -12.05 19.89
N PRO A 5 -9.42 -11.45 18.98
CA PRO A 5 -9.96 -12.17 17.83
C PRO A 5 -8.84 -12.59 16.88
N THR A 6 -8.90 -13.82 16.39
CA THR A 6 -7.98 -14.36 15.38
C THR A 6 -8.04 -13.52 14.11
N THR A 7 -6.97 -13.56 13.31
CA THR A 7 -6.96 -12.92 11.98
C THR A 7 -8.12 -13.40 11.11
N LYS A 8 -8.52 -14.68 11.22
CA LYS A 8 -9.68 -15.22 10.51
C LYS A 8 -10.99 -14.56 10.96
N GLN A 9 -11.18 -14.35 12.26
CA GLN A 9 -12.35 -13.64 12.78
C GLN A 9 -12.37 -12.17 12.34
N LEU A 10 -11.22 -11.49 12.30
CA LEU A 10 -11.13 -10.14 11.76
C LEU A 10 -11.49 -10.10 10.27
N ARG A 11 -10.97 -11.03 9.46
CA ARG A 11 -11.34 -11.15 8.04
C ARG A 11 -12.83 -11.38 7.86
N ASN A 12 -13.43 -12.29 8.63
CA ASN A 12 -14.88 -12.53 8.56
C ASN A 12 -15.70 -11.30 8.97
N LYS A 13 -15.20 -10.49 9.92
CA LYS A 13 -15.89 -9.28 10.40
C LYS A 13 -15.85 -8.16 9.37
N TYR A 14 -14.69 -7.93 8.76
CA TYR A 14 -14.45 -6.78 7.90
C TYR A 14 -14.43 -7.10 6.42
N ASP A 15 -14.53 -8.36 6.02
CA ASP A 15 -14.50 -8.84 4.63
C ASP A 15 -13.54 -8.02 3.73
N PRO A 16 -12.23 -8.03 4.04
CA PRO A 16 -11.24 -7.36 3.21
C PRO A 16 -11.04 -8.10 1.89
N ASP A 17 -11.23 -9.43 1.87
CA ASP A 17 -11.03 -10.27 0.70
C ASP A 17 -12.05 -9.91 -0.39
N GLY A 18 -13.32 -9.67 -0.04
CA GLY A 18 -14.33 -9.18 -0.98
C GLY A 18 -13.99 -7.80 -1.57
N VAL A 19 -13.34 -6.90 -0.81
CA VAL A 19 -12.86 -5.61 -1.35
C VAL A 19 -11.73 -5.84 -2.36
N LEU A 20 -10.78 -6.73 -2.04
CA LEU A 20 -9.68 -7.04 -2.96
C LEU A 20 -10.19 -7.70 -4.25
N GLU A 21 -11.13 -8.62 -4.15
CA GLU A 21 -11.77 -9.27 -5.30
C GLU A 21 -12.54 -8.25 -6.16
N ALA A 22 -13.28 -7.33 -5.54
CA ALA A 22 -13.97 -6.27 -6.25
C ALA A 22 -13.01 -5.35 -7.02
N ILE A 23 -11.81 -5.09 -6.48
CA ILE A 23 -10.76 -4.36 -7.21
C ILE A 23 -10.28 -5.14 -8.43
N GLU A 24 -10.02 -6.45 -8.28
CA GLU A 24 -9.58 -7.30 -9.41
C GLU A 24 -10.63 -7.35 -10.53
N ILE A 25 -11.90 -7.52 -10.16
CA ILE A 25 -13.02 -7.54 -11.10
C ILE A 25 -13.15 -6.19 -11.80
N SER A 26 -13.20 -5.10 -11.03
CA SER A 26 -13.29 -3.74 -11.57
C SER A 26 -12.14 -3.44 -12.51
N PHE A 27 -10.92 -3.89 -12.20
CA PHE A 27 -9.77 -3.69 -13.06
C PHE A 27 -9.93 -4.41 -14.39
N LYS A 28 -10.28 -5.71 -14.37
CA LYS A 28 -10.48 -6.51 -15.58
C LYS A 28 -11.58 -5.96 -16.47
N GLU A 29 -12.70 -5.56 -15.88
CA GLU A 29 -13.86 -5.06 -16.63
C GLU A 29 -13.63 -3.70 -17.28
N ASN A 30 -12.78 -2.86 -16.68
CA ASN A 30 -12.58 -1.47 -17.11
C ASN A 30 -11.21 -1.20 -17.74
N LEU A 31 -10.34 -2.21 -17.85
CA LEU A 31 -8.97 -2.04 -18.37
C LEU A 31 -8.95 -1.49 -19.81
N GLU A 32 -9.79 -2.01 -20.70
CA GLU A 32 -9.84 -1.55 -22.09
C GLU A 32 -10.37 -0.11 -22.22
N LYS A 33 -11.33 0.26 -21.36
CA LYS A 33 -11.81 1.65 -21.25
C LYS A 33 -10.69 2.57 -20.74
N LEU A 34 -9.94 2.12 -19.72
CA LEU A 34 -8.80 2.86 -19.18
C LEU A 34 -7.71 3.07 -20.23
N ARG A 35 -7.32 2.01 -20.94
CA ARG A 35 -6.36 2.08 -22.06
C ARG A 35 -6.81 3.05 -23.13
N SER A 36 -8.09 2.99 -23.52
CA SER A 36 -8.67 3.89 -24.52
C SER A 36 -8.65 5.35 -24.06
N SER A 37 -8.94 5.62 -22.78
CA SER A 37 -8.87 6.96 -22.20
C SER A 37 -7.43 7.51 -22.20
N LEU A 38 -6.46 6.69 -21.77
CA LEU A 38 -5.04 7.05 -21.73
C LEU A 38 -4.46 7.28 -23.13
N ASN A 39 -4.90 6.49 -24.12
CA ASN A 39 -4.47 6.56 -25.52
C ASN A 39 -5.29 7.54 -26.38
N HIS A 40 -6.22 8.29 -25.78
CA HIS A 40 -7.03 9.23 -26.57
C HIS A 40 -6.10 10.28 -27.21
N LYS A 41 -6.37 10.67 -28.46
CA LYS A 41 -5.55 11.65 -29.24
C LYS A 41 -5.23 12.96 -28.50
N ASP A 42 -6.15 13.39 -27.63
CA ASP A 42 -6.05 14.62 -26.85
C ASP A 42 -5.47 14.39 -25.43
N SER A 43 -5.06 13.15 -25.12
CA SER A 43 -4.42 12.79 -23.86
C SER A 43 -3.05 13.46 -23.79
N PRO A 44 -2.73 14.20 -22.71
CA PRO A 44 -1.42 14.80 -22.55
C PRO A 44 -0.32 13.74 -22.42
N LEU A 45 -0.65 12.49 -22.07
CA LEU A 45 0.30 11.38 -21.95
C LEU A 45 1.05 11.13 -23.27
N LEU A 46 0.37 11.27 -24.42
CA LEU A 46 0.94 11.04 -25.74
C LEU A 46 2.03 12.05 -26.15
N LYS A 47 2.21 13.14 -25.38
CA LYS A 47 3.29 14.11 -25.58
C LYS A 47 4.62 13.65 -24.99
N TYR A 48 4.61 12.62 -24.16
CA TYR A 48 5.75 12.18 -23.37
C TYR A 48 6.19 10.79 -23.84
N ASN A 49 7.43 10.71 -24.31
CA ASN A 49 8.08 9.45 -24.64
C ASN A 49 9.12 9.13 -23.57
N ARG A 50 9.37 7.84 -23.33
CA ARG A 50 10.56 7.42 -22.58
C ARG A 50 11.79 7.74 -23.43
N ASP A 51 12.70 8.56 -22.89
CA ASP A 51 14.09 8.65 -23.35
C ASP A 51 14.84 7.35 -22.99
N LEU A 52 14.38 6.21 -23.50
CA LEU A 52 15.18 5.00 -23.56
C LEU A 52 16.08 5.16 -24.80
N GLN A 53 17.39 4.95 -24.61
CA GLN A 53 18.41 5.01 -25.66
C GLN A 53 17.84 4.55 -27.00
N ILE A 54 17.90 5.44 -28.00
CA ILE A 54 17.30 5.27 -29.33
C ILE A 54 17.80 3.97 -29.95
N SER A 55 17.07 2.88 -29.76
CA SER A 55 17.08 1.76 -30.70
C SER A 55 16.42 2.30 -31.96
N LEU A 56 17.19 2.40 -33.04
CA LEU A 56 16.80 2.94 -34.34
C LEU A 56 15.65 2.12 -35.00
N LEU A 57 15.23 1.02 -34.38
CA LEU A 57 14.33 0.00 -34.95
C LEU A 57 12.95 -0.06 -34.29
N ASP A 58 12.75 0.58 -33.12
CA ASP A 58 11.47 0.52 -32.42
C ASP A 58 10.56 1.67 -32.85
N SER A 59 9.44 1.34 -33.50
CA SER A 59 8.43 2.30 -33.91
C SER A 59 7.83 3.03 -32.71
N ASN A 60 7.53 4.32 -32.89
CA ASN A 60 6.94 5.16 -31.83
C ASN A 60 5.59 4.62 -31.33
N GLU A 61 4.84 3.89 -32.15
CA GLU A 61 3.55 3.28 -31.77
C GLU A 61 3.70 2.23 -30.67
N LYS A 62 4.67 1.32 -30.79
CA LYS A 62 4.91 0.28 -29.77
C LYS A 62 5.35 0.88 -28.43
N LYS A 63 6.16 1.94 -28.46
CA LYS A 63 6.63 2.63 -27.25
C LYS A 63 5.47 3.32 -26.50
N ASN A 64 4.51 3.86 -27.23
CA ASN A 64 3.33 4.48 -26.64
C ASN A 64 2.43 3.44 -25.95
N GLU A 65 2.22 2.28 -26.59
CA GLU A 65 1.45 1.17 -25.99
C GLU A 65 2.06 0.68 -24.67
N GLU A 66 3.39 0.51 -24.61
CA GLU A 66 4.08 0.12 -23.37
C GLU A 66 3.92 1.15 -22.25
N ILE A 67 4.01 2.45 -22.56
CA ILE A 67 3.81 3.52 -21.56
C ILE A 67 2.36 3.51 -21.06
N ILE A 68 1.39 3.32 -21.96
CA ILE A 68 -0.03 3.26 -21.60
C ILE A 68 -0.29 2.08 -20.66
N ASP A 69 0.26 0.91 -20.96
CA ASP A 69 0.11 -0.28 -20.13
C ASP A 69 0.76 -0.13 -18.75
N ASP A 70 1.97 0.42 -18.71
CA ASP A 70 2.65 0.69 -17.44
C ASP A 70 1.86 1.71 -16.60
N VAL A 71 1.34 2.79 -17.21
CA VAL A 71 0.53 3.79 -16.51
C VAL A 71 -0.79 3.16 -16.04
N ALA A 72 -1.45 2.37 -16.88
CA ALA A 72 -2.69 1.69 -16.53
C ALA A 72 -2.50 0.73 -15.34
N ALA A 73 -1.36 0.03 -15.27
CA ALA A 73 -1.04 -0.86 -14.16
C ALA A 73 -0.98 -0.12 -12.81
N THR A 74 -0.51 1.13 -12.78
CA THR A 74 -0.48 1.96 -11.55
C THR A 74 -1.86 2.43 -11.09
N LEU A 75 -2.88 2.32 -11.94
CA LEU A 75 -4.23 2.84 -11.67
C LEU A 75 -5.22 1.77 -11.22
N LYS A 76 -4.77 0.54 -10.96
CA LYS A 76 -5.63 -0.59 -10.62
C LYS A 76 -6.64 -0.32 -9.50
N ASP A 77 -6.16 0.13 -8.35
CA ASP A 77 -7.01 0.43 -7.19
C ASP A 77 -7.83 1.71 -7.41
N THR A 78 -7.22 2.68 -8.08
CA THR A 78 -7.88 3.94 -8.47
C THR A 78 -9.10 3.66 -9.33
N LEU A 79 -8.99 2.72 -10.28
CA LEU A 79 -10.07 2.35 -11.19
C LEU A 79 -11.28 1.80 -10.43
N TYR A 80 -11.05 1.02 -9.38
CA TYR A 80 -12.11 0.60 -8.48
C TYR A 80 -12.75 1.78 -7.74
N PHE A 81 -11.96 2.71 -7.21
CA PHE A 81 -12.55 3.89 -6.56
C PHE A 81 -13.30 4.82 -7.52
N MET A 82 -12.93 4.86 -8.80
CA MET A 82 -13.63 5.62 -9.84
C MET A 82 -15.05 5.07 -10.08
N THR A 83 -15.28 3.77 -9.91
CA THR A 83 -16.61 3.15 -10.11
C THR A 83 -17.53 3.28 -8.90
N LEU A 84 -17.03 3.80 -7.77
CA LEU A 84 -17.78 3.92 -6.52
C LEU A 84 -18.37 5.32 -6.30
N SER A 85 -19.56 5.37 -5.68
CA SER A 85 -20.13 6.61 -5.17
C SER A 85 -19.25 7.23 -4.07
N LYS A 86 -19.37 8.55 -3.81
CA LYS A 86 -18.64 9.22 -2.71
C LYS A 86 -18.84 8.51 -1.35
N LYS A 87 -20.07 8.04 -1.10
CA LYS A 87 -20.43 7.33 0.12
C LYS A 87 -19.70 5.98 0.21
N ASP A 88 -19.70 5.21 -0.87
CA ASP A 88 -19.09 3.88 -0.89
C ASP A 88 -17.57 3.94 -0.85
N ARG A 89 -16.95 4.92 -1.53
CA ARG A 89 -15.51 5.22 -1.39
C ARG A 89 -15.12 5.42 0.07
N THR A 90 -15.84 6.29 0.77
CA THR A 90 -15.59 6.58 2.19
C THR A 90 -15.78 5.33 3.05
N ALA A 91 -16.85 4.57 2.81
CA ALA A 91 -17.16 3.35 3.57
C ALA A 91 -16.09 2.28 3.40
N VAL A 92 -15.63 2.01 2.18
CA VAL A 92 -14.59 1.01 1.89
C VAL A 92 -13.27 1.41 2.53
N THR A 93 -12.81 2.64 2.30
CA THR A 93 -11.56 3.12 2.90
C THR A 93 -11.60 3.05 4.43
N GLN A 94 -12.70 3.46 5.05
CA GLN A 94 -12.81 3.42 6.50
C GLN A 94 -12.87 1.97 7.03
N LYS A 95 -13.59 1.06 6.35
CA LYS A 95 -13.64 -0.37 6.68
C LYS A 95 -12.25 -1.00 6.63
N MET A 96 -11.49 -0.75 5.55
CA MET A 96 -10.13 -1.27 5.37
C MET A 96 -9.14 -0.69 6.38
N LYS A 97 -9.20 0.61 6.65
CA LYS A 97 -8.37 1.26 7.68
C LYS A 97 -8.60 0.66 9.06
N VAL A 98 -9.86 0.45 9.45
CA VAL A 98 -10.20 -0.16 10.75
C VAL A 98 -9.73 -1.61 10.79
N TYR A 99 -9.94 -2.38 9.72
CA TYR A 99 -9.43 -3.76 9.62
C TYR A 99 -7.91 -3.82 9.82
N HIS A 100 -7.14 -2.99 9.12
CA HIS A 100 -5.68 -2.98 9.23
C HIS A 100 -5.20 -2.53 10.61
N SER A 101 -5.83 -1.51 11.20
CA SER A 101 -5.52 -1.09 12.58
C SER A 101 -5.78 -2.21 13.59
N ASP A 102 -6.94 -2.87 13.51
CA ASP A 102 -7.29 -3.99 14.40
C ASP A 102 -6.36 -5.19 14.19
N LEU A 103 -5.96 -5.46 12.94
CA LEU A 103 -5.02 -6.53 12.60
C LEU A 103 -3.67 -6.32 13.27
N VAL A 104 -3.08 -5.13 13.10
CA VAL A 104 -1.78 -4.78 13.68
C VAL A 104 -1.83 -4.86 15.20
N LYS A 105 -2.85 -4.25 15.84
CA LYS A 105 -3.05 -4.31 17.29
C LYS A 105 -3.16 -5.75 17.80
N ASN A 106 -3.90 -6.58 17.09
CA ASN A 106 -4.10 -7.98 17.47
C ASN A 106 -2.86 -8.85 17.28
N GLN A 107 -2.02 -8.56 16.29
CA GLN A 107 -0.75 -9.26 16.10
C GLN A 107 0.26 -8.81 17.16
N LEU A 108 0.35 -7.51 17.42
CA LEU A 108 1.21 -6.93 18.44
C LEU A 108 0.89 -7.52 19.83
N ALA A 109 -0.37 -7.49 20.23
CA ALA A 109 -0.79 -8.02 21.54
C ALA A 109 -0.48 -9.52 21.70
N ARG A 110 -0.51 -10.31 20.63
CA ARG A 110 -0.13 -11.74 20.69
C ARG A 110 1.36 -11.92 20.87
N ILE A 111 2.17 -11.13 20.16
CA ILE A 111 3.62 -11.20 20.29
C ILE A 111 4.03 -10.75 21.69
N GLU A 112 3.42 -9.69 22.22
CA GLU A 112 3.66 -9.24 23.59
C GLU A 112 3.36 -10.34 24.61
N LEU A 113 2.21 -11.00 24.52
CA LEU A 113 1.88 -12.13 25.40
C LEU A 113 2.92 -13.27 25.35
N LEU A 114 3.49 -13.56 24.18
CA LEU A 114 4.52 -14.58 24.02
C LEU A 114 5.88 -14.12 24.58
N LEU A 115 6.21 -12.83 24.42
CA LEU A 115 7.47 -12.26 24.92
C LEU A 115 7.44 -12.04 26.45
N ASP A 116 6.27 -11.80 27.02
CA ASP A 116 6.08 -11.57 28.47
C ASP A 116 6.20 -12.87 29.29
N ASP A 117 5.93 -14.03 28.66
CA ASP A 117 6.10 -15.34 29.31
C ASP A 117 7.55 -15.84 29.17
N SER A 118 8.38 -15.52 30.17
CA SER A 118 9.78 -15.95 30.20
C SER A 118 10.01 -17.47 30.34
N GLU A 119 8.94 -18.25 30.60
CA GLU A 119 8.99 -19.70 30.76
C GLU A 119 8.39 -20.46 29.57
N ILE A 120 7.88 -19.76 28.55
CA ILE A 120 7.33 -20.40 27.36
C ILE A 120 8.38 -21.29 26.69
N GLY A 121 8.03 -22.56 26.50
CA GLY A 121 8.93 -23.57 25.94
C GLY A 121 10.01 -24.09 26.93
N SER A 122 9.93 -23.72 28.20
CA SER A 122 10.83 -24.18 29.26
C SER A 122 10.05 -24.41 30.57
N PRO A 123 9.39 -25.56 30.75
CA PRO A 123 8.65 -25.85 31.99
C PRO A 123 9.63 -26.05 33.14
N LYS A 124 9.97 -24.96 33.84
CA LYS A 124 10.87 -24.99 35.00
C LYS A 124 10.12 -25.55 36.21
N HIS A 125 10.72 -26.50 36.91
CA HIS A 125 10.22 -26.97 38.20
C HIS A 125 11.30 -26.81 39.28
N GLY A 126 10.98 -26.12 40.38
CA GLY A 126 11.87 -26.00 41.54
C GLY A 126 13.23 -25.39 41.22
N HIS A 127 14.29 -26.19 41.26
CA HIS A 127 15.69 -25.77 41.05
C HIS A 127 16.23 -26.12 39.66
N ASP A 128 15.35 -26.46 38.71
CA ASP A 128 15.78 -26.80 37.35
C ASP A 128 16.64 -25.67 36.73
N PRO A 129 17.80 -26.00 36.14
CA PRO A 129 18.63 -25.01 35.48
C PRO A 129 17.85 -24.41 34.30
N THR A 130 17.96 -23.10 34.10
CA THR A 130 17.30 -22.45 32.95
C THR A 130 17.89 -23.00 31.65
N PRO A 131 17.10 -23.72 30.82
CA PRO A 131 17.58 -24.25 29.56
C PRO A 131 17.92 -23.08 28.63
N LYS A 132 19.21 -22.91 28.29
CA LYS A 132 19.64 -21.93 27.29
C LYS A 132 19.44 -22.52 25.89
N HIS A 133 18.19 -22.66 25.46
CA HIS A 133 17.87 -23.13 24.11
C HIS A 133 18.22 -22.06 23.08
N LYS A 134 19.30 -22.27 22.32
CA LYS A 134 19.74 -21.37 21.24
C LYS A 134 18.62 -21.07 20.25
N GLY A 135 17.80 -22.08 19.91
CA GLY A 135 16.65 -21.91 19.02
C GLY A 135 15.57 -21.00 19.60
N MET A 136 15.20 -21.18 20.89
CA MET A 136 14.22 -20.30 21.54
C MET A 136 14.73 -18.86 21.62
N ASN A 137 16.02 -18.66 21.91
CA ASN A 137 16.62 -17.32 21.89
C ASN A 137 16.53 -16.66 20.51
N GLN A 138 16.69 -17.42 19.42
CA GLN A 138 16.48 -16.92 18.06
C GLN A 138 15.02 -16.58 17.80
N VAL A 139 14.07 -17.43 18.22
CA VAL A 139 12.63 -17.15 18.13
C VAL A 139 12.28 -15.83 18.85
N PHE A 140 12.74 -15.65 20.08
CA PHE A 140 12.51 -14.41 20.83
C PHE A 140 13.13 -13.18 20.14
N HIS A 141 14.32 -13.31 19.55
CA HIS A 141 14.92 -12.23 18.76
C HIS A 141 14.05 -11.86 17.56
N ILE A 142 13.60 -12.86 16.78
CA ILE A 142 12.73 -12.65 15.63
C ILE A 142 11.41 -11.99 16.06
N LEU A 143 10.77 -12.50 17.10
CA LEU A 143 9.54 -11.92 17.67
C LEU A 143 9.75 -10.48 18.13
N GLY A 144 10.89 -10.16 18.75
CA GLY A 144 11.24 -8.79 19.14
C GLY A 144 11.40 -7.85 17.94
N MET A 145 11.98 -8.32 16.82
CA MET A 145 12.10 -7.55 15.59
C MET A 145 10.74 -7.30 14.92
N ILE A 146 9.89 -8.34 14.86
CA ILE A 146 8.53 -8.23 14.32
C ILE A 146 7.69 -7.30 15.21
N LYS A 147 7.81 -7.40 16.54
CA LYS A 147 7.16 -6.48 17.49
C LYS A 147 7.48 -5.03 17.16
N LYS A 148 8.77 -4.71 17.02
CA LYS A 148 9.23 -3.35 16.71
C LYS A 148 8.65 -2.81 15.39
N ASP A 149 8.58 -3.64 14.35
CA ASP A 149 7.96 -3.24 13.08
C ASP A 149 6.44 -3.02 13.22
N LEU A 150 5.75 -3.87 13.98
CA LEU A 150 4.32 -3.70 14.27
C LEU A 150 4.02 -2.47 15.14
N GLU A 151 4.91 -2.10 16.06
CA GLU A 151 4.79 -0.86 16.85
C GLU A 151 4.84 0.37 15.92
N LEU A 152 5.79 0.40 14.97
CA LEU A 152 5.87 1.46 13.96
C LEU A 152 4.60 1.54 13.10
N GLU A 153 4.04 0.40 12.70
CA GLU A 153 2.75 0.39 11.99
C GLU A 153 1.59 0.84 12.88
N ASN A 154 1.54 0.41 14.14
CA ASN A 154 0.48 0.82 15.05
C ASN A 154 0.50 2.34 15.29
N ASP A 155 1.68 2.93 15.42
CA ASP A 155 1.87 4.38 15.53
C ASP A 155 1.42 5.10 14.26
N HIS A 156 1.76 4.56 13.09
CA HIS A 156 1.27 5.09 11.81
C HIS A 156 -0.27 5.12 11.78
N TRP A 157 -0.93 3.98 12.03
CA TRP A 157 -2.40 3.89 11.99
C TRP A 157 -3.10 4.76 13.02
N SER A 158 -2.49 4.97 14.20
CA SER A 158 -3.03 5.79 15.27
C SER A 158 -2.98 7.29 14.97
N ASN A 159 -2.06 7.72 14.10
CA ASN A 159 -1.86 9.13 13.73
C ASN A 159 -2.51 9.53 12.41
N LEU A 160 -3.12 8.59 11.66
CA LEU A 160 -3.79 8.92 10.41
C LEU A 160 -5.07 9.72 10.63
N SER A 161 -5.22 10.80 9.86
CA SER A 161 -6.43 11.61 9.80
C SER A 161 -7.68 10.80 9.42
N ARG A 162 -8.87 11.36 9.70
CA ARG A 162 -10.14 10.72 9.35
C ARG A 162 -10.24 10.53 7.84
N SER A 163 -10.67 9.35 7.42
CA SER A 163 -10.91 9.02 6.02
C SER A 163 -12.10 9.81 5.46
N GLY A 164 -11.91 10.39 4.28
CA GLY A 164 -12.97 11.00 3.46
C GLY A 164 -13.10 10.30 2.12
N TYR A 165 -13.99 10.82 1.26
CA TYR A 165 -14.28 10.22 -0.06
C TYR A 165 -13.09 10.30 -1.04
N LEU A 166 -12.08 11.12 -0.73
CA LEU A 166 -10.84 11.24 -1.50
C LEU A 166 -9.72 10.33 -1.01
N THR A 167 -9.80 9.83 0.22
CA THR A 167 -8.67 9.14 0.85
C THR A 167 -8.25 7.90 0.07
N GLY A 168 -9.21 7.13 -0.48
CA GLY A 168 -8.90 6.00 -1.36
C GLY A 168 -8.07 6.42 -2.59
N PHE A 169 -8.45 7.49 -3.27
CA PHE A 169 -7.69 8.02 -4.41
C PHE A 169 -6.32 8.58 -4.01
N GLN A 170 -6.25 9.28 -2.88
CA GLN A 170 -4.98 9.80 -2.37
C GLN A 170 -4.00 8.65 -2.10
N ASN A 171 -4.47 7.53 -1.55
CA ASN A 171 -3.61 6.38 -1.27
C ASN A 171 -3.26 5.58 -2.54
N SER A 172 -4.19 5.44 -3.48
CA SER A 172 -3.97 4.64 -4.69
C SER A 172 -3.19 5.35 -5.80
N MET A 173 -3.27 6.68 -5.92
CA MET A 173 -2.69 7.43 -7.05
C MET A 173 -1.23 7.87 -6.82
N GLY A 174 -0.65 7.57 -5.66
CA GLY A 174 0.71 8.00 -5.34
C GLY A 174 1.78 7.47 -6.32
N GLU A 175 1.72 6.17 -6.63
CA GLU A 175 2.63 5.54 -7.61
C GLU A 175 2.39 6.06 -9.02
N PHE A 176 1.13 6.26 -9.41
CA PHE A 176 0.75 6.88 -10.67
C PHE A 176 1.41 8.25 -10.85
N PHE A 177 1.25 9.18 -9.90
CA PHE A 177 1.86 10.51 -10.01
C PHE A 177 3.39 10.47 -10.01
N GLU A 178 4.00 9.57 -9.23
CA GLU A 178 5.45 9.39 -9.25
C GLU A 178 5.93 8.87 -10.62
N MET A 179 5.19 7.95 -11.24
CA MET A 179 5.47 7.47 -12.59
C MET A 179 5.38 8.61 -13.60
N LEU A 180 4.33 9.43 -13.56
CA LEU A 180 4.19 10.57 -14.48
C LEU A 180 5.33 11.59 -14.30
N LYS A 181 5.77 11.84 -13.06
CA LYS A 181 6.95 12.67 -12.79
C LYS A 181 8.22 12.09 -13.43
N LYS A 182 8.43 10.78 -13.34
CA LYS A 182 9.58 10.10 -13.96
C LYS A 182 9.55 10.15 -15.49
N LEU A 183 8.36 10.22 -16.09
CA LEU A 183 8.18 10.47 -17.53
C LEU A 183 8.43 11.94 -17.92
N GLY A 184 8.75 12.82 -16.97
CA GLY A 184 8.96 14.25 -17.22
C GLY A 184 7.67 15.05 -17.39
N MET A 185 6.50 14.49 -17.02
CA MET A 185 5.23 15.19 -17.18
C MET A 185 5.12 16.43 -16.32
N THR A 186 4.72 17.56 -16.93
CA THR A 186 4.44 18.79 -16.19
C THR A 186 3.23 18.61 -15.26
N GLN A 187 3.20 19.31 -14.12
CA GLN A 187 2.06 19.25 -13.19
C GLN A 187 0.73 19.58 -13.87
N LYS A 188 0.72 20.54 -14.81
CA LYS A 188 -0.48 20.90 -15.58
C LYS A 188 -1.01 19.72 -16.41
N ASP A 189 -0.12 19.00 -17.08
CA ASP A 189 -0.49 17.85 -17.89
C ASP A 189 -0.92 16.65 -17.02
N GLN A 190 -0.28 16.45 -15.87
CA GLN A 190 -0.71 15.44 -14.89
C GLN A 190 -2.13 15.71 -14.39
N ILE A 191 -2.44 16.96 -14.00
CA ILE A 191 -3.79 17.36 -13.57
C ILE A 191 -4.79 17.20 -14.71
N THR A 192 -4.42 17.59 -15.93
CA THR A 192 -5.29 17.44 -17.10
C THR A 192 -5.58 15.97 -17.41
N LEU A 193 -4.60 15.08 -17.24
CA LEU A 193 -4.81 13.64 -17.40
C LEU A 193 -5.81 13.10 -16.37
N VAL A 194 -5.69 13.52 -15.11
CA VAL A 194 -6.64 13.13 -14.05
C VAL A 194 -8.04 13.64 -14.33
N GLN A 195 -8.18 14.91 -14.74
CA GLN A 195 -9.48 15.48 -15.11
C GLN A 195 -10.18 14.62 -16.16
N ARG A 196 -9.47 14.30 -17.25
CA ARG A 196 -10.00 13.45 -18.31
C ARG A 196 -10.38 12.06 -17.84
N LEU A 197 -9.53 11.42 -17.02
CA LEU A 197 -9.85 10.12 -16.44
C LEU A 197 -11.13 10.20 -15.60
N PHE A 198 -11.29 11.24 -14.78
CA PHE A 198 -12.50 11.39 -13.97
C PHE A 198 -13.74 11.69 -14.81
N ASP A 199 -13.60 12.48 -15.87
CA ASP A 199 -14.69 12.76 -16.81
C ASP A 199 -15.10 11.48 -17.57
N ASP A 200 -14.14 10.73 -18.11
CA ASP A 200 -14.37 9.50 -18.87
C ASP A 200 -15.01 8.40 -18.01
N PHE A 201 -14.70 8.37 -16.72
CA PHE A 201 -15.28 7.43 -15.74
C PHE A 201 -16.48 8.00 -14.98
N GLU A 202 -16.94 9.20 -15.33
CA GLU A 202 -18.09 9.87 -14.69
C GLU A 202 -17.97 9.92 -13.16
N VAL A 203 -16.77 10.15 -12.66
CA VAL A 203 -16.48 10.17 -11.22
C VAL A 203 -17.24 11.35 -10.61
N ASP A 204 -18.16 11.05 -9.68
CA ASP A 204 -18.88 12.07 -8.93
C ASP A 204 -17.89 12.89 -8.08
N TRP A 205 -17.39 13.97 -8.67
CA TRP A 205 -16.35 14.86 -8.16
C TRP A 205 -16.77 16.30 -8.43
N ASN A 206 -17.20 17.01 -7.38
CA ASN A 206 -17.71 18.38 -7.52
C ASN A 206 -16.59 19.43 -7.56
N GLU A 207 -15.35 19.05 -7.25
CA GLU A 207 -14.20 19.93 -7.14
C GLU A 207 -13.34 19.90 -8.42
N GLY A 208 -13.96 19.96 -9.60
CA GLY A 208 -13.30 19.78 -10.91
C GLY A 208 -12.30 20.87 -11.30
N ASP A 209 -12.16 21.93 -10.49
CA ASP A 209 -11.13 22.96 -10.69
C ASP A 209 -9.72 22.39 -10.56
N ARG A 210 -8.83 22.83 -11.45
CA ARG A 210 -7.42 22.38 -11.48
C ARG A 210 -6.70 22.58 -10.15
N GLU A 211 -6.99 23.68 -9.46
CA GLU A 211 -6.42 23.99 -8.13
C GLU A 211 -6.85 22.94 -7.09
N ASN A 212 -8.09 22.46 -7.18
CA ASN A 212 -8.61 21.46 -6.25
C ASN A 212 -7.95 20.11 -6.49
N ILE A 213 -7.81 19.63 -7.72
CA ILE A 213 -7.08 18.36 -7.99
C ILE A 213 -5.64 18.41 -7.49
N LYS A 214 -4.97 19.55 -7.64
CA LYS A 214 -3.62 19.74 -7.12
C LYS A 214 -3.57 19.58 -5.59
N LEU A 215 -4.41 20.33 -4.88
CA LEU A 215 -4.37 20.45 -3.41
C LEU A 215 -5.05 19.28 -2.69
N SER A 216 -6.18 18.80 -3.20
CA SER A 216 -7.00 17.76 -2.56
C SER A 216 -6.65 16.34 -3.01
N LEU A 217 -5.91 16.16 -4.10
CA LEU A 217 -5.55 14.83 -4.60
C LEU A 217 -4.04 14.64 -4.81
N GLN A 218 -3.44 15.39 -5.72
CA GLN A 218 -2.06 15.14 -6.16
C GLN A 218 -1.05 15.32 -5.01
N GLN A 219 -1.11 16.43 -4.28
CA GLN A 219 -0.20 16.70 -3.17
C GLN A 219 -0.32 15.65 -2.04
N PRO A 220 -1.53 15.34 -1.53
CA PRO A 220 -1.69 14.26 -0.56
C PRO A 220 -1.22 12.90 -1.06
N ALA A 221 -1.50 12.56 -2.34
CA ALA A 221 -1.10 11.27 -2.89
C ALA A 221 0.42 11.08 -2.94
N LEU A 222 1.14 12.11 -3.39
CA LEU A 222 2.59 12.13 -3.39
C LEU A 222 3.16 12.09 -1.97
N ALA A 223 2.58 12.85 -1.03
CA ALA A 223 3.03 12.85 0.36
C ALA A 223 2.85 11.49 1.04
N ASN A 224 1.72 10.81 0.81
CA ASN A 224 1.45 9.47 1.32
C ASN A 224 2.41 8.43 0.72
N TYR A 225 2.65 8.51 -0.59
CA TYR A 225 3.62 7.66 -1.27
C TYR A 225 5.04 7.87 -0.74
N GLU A 226 5.51 9.11 -0.67
CA GLU A 226 6.85 9.46 -0.16
C GLU A 226 7.05 8.99 1.28
N THR A 227 6.05 9.16 2.14
CA THR A 227 6.08 8.69 3.52
C THR A 227 6.20 7.16 3.57
N THR A 228 5.41 6.45 2.77
CA THR A 228 5.48 4.99 2.69
C THR A 228 6.83 4.51 2.16
N GLN A 229 7.39 5.15 1.13
CA GLN A 229 8.72 4.81 0.61
C GLN A 229 9.82 5.09 1.63
N ARG A 230 9.74 6.21 2.37
CA ARG A 230 10.68 6.54 3.44
C ARG A 230 10.69 5.44 4.50
N ASP A 231 9.51 5.04 4.97
CA ASP A 231 9.38 4.01 5.99
C ASP A 231 9.86 2.64 5.49
N ILE A 232 9.59 2.29 4.23
CA ILE A 232 10.11 1.05 3.60
C ILE A 232 11.64 1.05 3.58
N ARG A 233 12.28 2.18 3.27
CA ARG A 233 13.75 2.28 3.25
C ARG A 233 14.38 2.12 4.64
N GLN A 234 13.63 2.40 5.71
CA GLN A 234 14.08 2.27 7.09
C GLN A 234 13.87 0.85 7.67
N ILE A 235 13.25 -0.07 6.93
CA ILE A 235 13.07 -1.46 7.39
C ILE A 235 14.43 -2.14 7.63
N SER A 236 15.40 -1.95 6.73
CA SER A 236 16.72 -2.61 6.87
C SER A 236 17.44 -2.26 8.18
N SER A 237 17.31 -1.02 8.67
CA SER A 237 17.89 -0.64 9.97
C SER A 237 17.08 -1.19 11.15
N THR A 238 15.78 -1.40 10.97
CA THR A 238 14.90 -2.00 11.98
C THR A 238 15.24 -3.47 12.22
N PHE A 239 15.60 -4.19 11.15
CA PHE A 239 15.91 -5.62 11.17
C PHE A 239 17.42 -5.94 11.26
N PHE A 240 18.27 -4.98 11.57
CA PHE A 240 19.70 -5.26 11.77
C PHE A 240 19.90 -6.21 12.97
N SER A 241 20.58 -7.32 12.75
CA SER A 241 20.91 -8.29 13.81
C SER A 241 22.32 -8.86 13.63
N LYS A 242 23.05 -8.99 14.74
CA LYS A 242 24.34 -9.71 14.80
C LYS A 242 24.18 -11.18 15.21
N SER A 243 22.98 -11.59 15.63
CA SER A 243 22.70 -12.91 16.20
C SER A 243 21.94 -13.84 15.24
N LEU A 244 21.37 -13.30 14.17
CA LEU A 244 20.69 -14.04 13.11
C LEU A 244 21.57 -14.12 11.85
N SER A 245 21.33 -15.12 11.00
CA SER A 245 21.99 -15.20 9.69
C SER A 245 21.50 -14.08 8.77
N GLU A 246 22.36 -13.69 7.82
CA GLU A 246 22.03 -12.66 6.83
C GLU A 246 20.82 -13.04 5.99
N ASP A 247 20.74 -14.29 5.51
CA ASP A 247 19.60 -14.79 4.72
C ASP A 247 18.27 -14.64 5.46
N LEU A 248 18.24 -14.94 6.77
CA LEU A 248 17.03 -14.82 7.58
C LEU A 248 16.65 -13.35 7.79
N VAL A 249 17.64 -12.48 7.99
CA VAL A 249 17.40 -11.03 8.10
C VAL A 249 16.83 -10.47 6.80
N LEU A 250 17.36 -10.89 5.65
CA LEU A 250 16.86 -10.48 4.33
C LEU A 250 15.40 -10.93 4.12
N ASP A 251 15.08 -12.18 4.48
CA ASP A 251 13.70 -12.70 4.38
C ASP A 251 12.73 -11.90 5.26
N LEU A 252 13.14 -11.56 6.50
CA LEU A 252 12.33 -10.71 7.38
C LEU A 252 12.13 -9.29 6.84
N ILE A 253 13.17 -8.70 6.22
CA ILE A 253 13.08 -7.39 5.57
C ILE A 253 12.09 -7.43 4.41
N ASP A 254 12.15 -8.46 3.56
CA ASP A 254 11.24 -8.61 2.43
C ASP A 254 9.81 -8.86 2.91
N HIS A 255 9.62 -9.66 3.96
CA HIS A 255 8.32 -9.84 4.61
C HIS A 255 7.74 -8.51 5.11
N ALA A 256 8.52 -7.73 5.86
CA ALA A 256 8.08 -6.44 6.39
C ALA A 256 7.75 -5.43 5.26
N ARG A 257 8.52 -5.44 4.17
CA ARG A 257 8.25 -4.63 2.98
C ARG A 257 6.90 -4.99 2.35
N ILE A 258 6.63 -6.29 2.17
CA ILE A 258 5.36 -6.77 1.61
C ILE A 258 4.20 -6.42 2.54
N MET A 259 4.36 -6.62 3.85
CA MET A 259 3.35 -6.31 4.85
C MET A 259 3.00 -4.81 4.81
N LYS A 260 4.00 -3.94 4.86
CA LYS A 260 3.79 -2.48 4.86
C LYS A 260 3.06 -2.00 3.61
N LYS A 261 3.43 -2.52 2.42
CA LYS A 261 2.71 -2.25 1.16
C LYS A 261 1.26 -2.69 1.20
N ARG A 262 0.96 -3.85 1.79
CA ARG A 262 -0.41 -4.38 1.90
C ARG A 262 -1.25 -3.60 2.90
N LEU A 263 -0.68 -3.23 4.04
CA LEU A 263 -1.38 -2.48 5.09
C LEU A 263 -1.77 -1.09 4.57
N ARG A 264 -0.84 -0.40 3.89
CA ARG A 264 -1.01 1.02 3.50
C ARG A 264 -1.62 1.22 2.11
N ARG A 265 -2.30 0.20 1.58
CA ARG A 265 -3.00 0.25 0.28
C ARG A 265 -4.26 1.14 0.33
N PHE A 266 -4.85 1.33 1.51
CA PHE A 266 -6.16 1.97 1.72
C PHE A 266 -6.14 3.15 2.67
#